data_AF-A0A352Z538-F1
#
_entry.id   AF-A0A352Z538-F1
#
_cell.length_a   1.000
_cell.length_b   1.000
_cell.length_c   1.000
_cell.angle_alpha   90.00
_cell.angle_beta   90.00
_cell.angle_gamma   90.00
#
_symmetry.space_group_name_H-M   'P 1'
#
loop_
_entity.id
_entity.type
_entity.pdbx_description
1 polymer ?
#
loop_
_entity_poly.entity_id
_entity_poly.type
_entity_poly.pdbx_seq_one_letter_code
_entity_poly.pdbx_strand_id
1 'polypeptide(L)'
;MELLEINISSLFTKNAKLKDLDTYIQKALSLAGEGNDVVLTGAGPVWLYLKISHALHGKARKLIYRSPVTGDVVIFDHSPE
;
A
#
# COMPACT_ATOMS: atom_id res chain seq x y z
N MET A 1 -6.55 2.96 16.24
CA MET A 1 -6.12 3.09 14.83
C MET A 1 -4.62 3.21 14.85
N GLU A 2 -3.94 2.34 14.11
CA GLU A 2 -2.48 2.35 14.02
C GLU A 2 -2.03 2.89 12.66
N LEU A 3 -0.82 3.44 12.62
CA LEU A 3 -0.14 3.80 11.38
C LEU A 3 0.77 2.64 10.98
N LEU A 4 0.41 1.93 9.91
CA LEU A 4 1.14 0.77 9.43
C LEU A 4 1.89 1.10 8.14
N GLU A 5 3.18 0.78 8.10
CA GLU A 5 4.01 0.99 6.92
C GLU A 5 4.22 -0.32 6.15
N ILE A 6 3.90 -0.31 4.86
CA ILE A 6 4.10 -1.42 3.94
C ILE A 6 5.16 -1.01 2.92
N ASN A 7 6.33 -1.64 3.02
CA ASN A 7 7.37 -1.49 2.01
C ASN A 7 7.08 -2.41 0.82
N ILE A 8 6.74 -1.83 -0.33
CA ILE A 8 6.37 -2.55 -1.56
C ILE A 8 7.48 -3.49 -2.04
N SER A 9 8.76 -3.14 -1.87
CA SER A 9 9.87 -4.00 -2.32
C SER A 9 9.97 -5.31 -1.54
N SER A 10 9.34 -5.40 -0.35
CA SER A 10 9.30 -6.62 0.45
C SER A 10 8.27 -7.66 -0.05
N LEU A 11 7.37 -7.26 -0.96
CA LEU A 11 6.27 -8.13 -1.39
C LEU A 11 6.69 -9.16 -2.45
N PHE A 12 7.82 -8.93 -3.13
CA PHE A 12 8.34 -9.73 -4.24
C PHE A 12 9.86 -9.88 -4.18
N THR A 13 10.40 -10.84 -4.93
CA THR A 13 11.86 -11.08 -5.01
C THR A 13 12.41 -10.56 -6.33
N LYS A 14 13.36 -9.62 -6.27
CA LYS A 14 14.00 -8.93 -7.41
C LYS A 14 13.03 -8.11 -8.28
N ASN A 15 12.15 -8.78 -9.03
CA ASN A 15 11.18 -8.17 -9.93
C ASN A 15 9.78 -8.69 -9.61
N ALA A 16 8.82 -7.77 -9.48
CA ALA A 16 7.41 -8.12 -9.36
C ALA A 16 6.91 -8.72 -10.69
N LYS A 17 6.08 -9.76 -10.61
CA LYS A 17 5.52 -10.45 -11.77
C LYS A 17 4.01 -10.37 -11.77
N LEU A 18 3.41 -10.09 -12.93
CA LEU A 18 1.95 -9.99 -13.06
C LEU A 18 1.21 -11.27 -12.65
N LYS A 19 1.79 -12.44 -12.92
CA LYS A 19 1.21 -13.74 -12.53
C LYS A 19 1.09 -13.95 -11.02
N ASP A 20 1.86 -13.19 -10.23
CA ASP A 20 1.90 -13.29 -8.77
C ASP A 20 1.12 -12.11 -8.13
N LEU A 21 0.41 -11.32 -8.93
CA LEU A 21 -0.29 -10.09 -8.51
C LEU A 21 -1.22 -10.33 -7.32
N ASP A 22 -2.04 -11.39 -7.38
CA ASP A 22 -2.98 -11.71 -6.31
C ASP A 22 -2.26 -11.99 -4.99
N THR A 23 -1.10 -12.65 -5.05
CA THR A 23 -0.29 -12.90 -3.84
C THR A 23 0.22 -11.60 -3.23
N TYR A 24 0.66 -10.63 -4.04
CA TYR A 24 1.12 -9.33 -3.53
C TYR A 24 -0.03 -8.55 -2.89
N ILE A 25 -1.21 -8.57 -3.52
CA ILE A 25 -2.43 -7.93 -2.99
C ILE A 25 -2.82 -8.56 -1.65
N GLN A 26 -2.89 -9.89 -1.56
CA GLN A 26 -3.26 -10.57 -0.32
C GLN A 26 -2.28 -10.29 0.82
N LYS A 27 -0.97 -10.25 0.53
CA LYS A 27 0.03 -9.83 1.53
C LYS A 27 -0.21 -8.40 2.01
N ALA A 28 -0.43 -7.46 1.09
CA ALA A 28 -0.68 -6.06 1.46
C ALA A 28 -1.97 -5.89 2.28
N LEU A 29 -3.05 -6.59 1.91
CA LEU A 29 -4.31 -6.60 2.67
C LEU A 29 -4.11 -7.16 4.09
N SER A 30 -3.37 -8.28 4.21
CA SER A 30 -3.08 -8.88 5.51
C SER A 30 -2.22 -7.98 6.39
N LEU A 31 -1.25 -7.26 5.81
CA LEU A 31 -0.39 -6.32 6.55
C LEU A 31 -1.15 -5.06 6.96
N ALA A 32 -2.08 -4.57 6.14
CA ALA A 32 -2.87 -3.38 6.42
C ALA A 32 -3.90 -3.60 7.54
N GLY A 33 -4.43 -4.83 7.67
CA GLY A 33 -5.55 -5.09 8.56
C GLY A 33 -6.81 -4.33 8.13
N GLU A 34 -7.63 -3.93 9.10
CA GLU A 34 -8.93 -3.28 8.84
C GLU A 34 -9.06 -1.98 9.65
N GLY A 35 -9.38 -0.88 8.97
CA GLY A 35 -9.60 0.43 9.58
C GLY A 35 -8.32 1.18 10.01
N ASN A 36 -7.14 0.68 9.67
CA ASN A 36 -5.87 1.35 9.97
C ASN A 36 -5.51 2.42 8.94
N ASP A 37 -4.61 3.31 9.33
CA ASP A 37 -3.96 4.22 8.39
C ASP A 37 -2.73 3.52 7.83
N VAL A 38 -2.56 3.54 6.51
CA VAL A 38 -1.52 2.78 5.82
C VAL A 38 -0.61 3.71 5.05
N VAL A 39 0.69 3.48 5.16
CA VAL A 39 1.74 4.11 4.35
C VAL A 39 2.31 3.09 3.39
N LEU A 40 2.26 3.37 2.08
CA LEU A 40 3.01 2.61 1.07
C LEU A 40 4.32 3.32 0.76
N THR A 41 5.41 2.58 0.79
CA THR A 41 6.77 3.09 0.53
C THR A 41 7.62 2.06 -0.21
N GLY A 42 8.84 2.44 -0.58
CA GLY A 42 9.85 1.55 -1.14
C GLY A 42 9.81 1.38 -2.66
N ALA A 43 10.75 0.63 -3.20
CA ALA A 43 10.88 0.46 -4.65
C ALA A 43 9.83 -0.53 -5.18
N GLY A 44 9.19 -0.19 -6.30
CA GLY A 44 8.25 -1.09 -6.96
C GLY A 44 7.73 -0.50 -8.25
N PRO A 45 7.22 -1.33 -9.17
CA PRO A 45 6.63 -0.81 -10.39
C PRO A 45 5.32 -0.09 -10.08
N VAL A 46 5.04 0.97 -10.85
CA VAL A 46 3.85 1.83 -10.66
C VAL A 46 2.55 1.01 -10.69
N TRP A 47 2.45 0.00 -11.56
CA TRP A 47 1.24 -0.83 -11.65
C TRP A 47 0.95 -1.60 -10.35
N LEU A 48 1.97 -1.97 -9.57
CA LEU A 48 1.77 -2.69 -8.31
C LEU A 48 1.23 -1.74 -7.24
N TYR A 49 1.77 -0.53 -7.16
CA TYR A 49 1.24 0.54 -6.31
C TYR A 49 -0.24 0.81 -6.61
N LEU A 50 -0.61 0.95 -7.89
CA LEU A 50 -2.00 1.20 -8.29
C LEU A 50 -2.94 0.06 -7.86
N LYS A 51 -2.54 -1.20 -8.10
CA LYS A 51 -3.34 -2.37 -7.73
C LYS A 51 -3.50 -2.52 -6.22
N ILE A 52 -2.43 -2.34 -5.45
CA ILE A 52 -2.49 -2.40 -3.98
C ILE A 52 -3.31 -1.23 -3.43
N SER A 53 -3.10 -0.01 -3.92
CA SER A 53 -3.87 1.16 -3.46
C SER A 53 -5.38 0.98 -3.68
N HIS A 54 -5.77 0.46 -4.85
CA HIS A 54 -7.16 0.14 -5.14
C HIS A 54 -7.73 -0.92 -4.18
N ALA A 55 -6.99 -2.00 -3.94
CA ALA A 55 -7.42 -3.06 -3.02
C ALA A 55 -7.55 -2.56 -1.57
N LEU A 56 -6.69 -1.63 -1.16
CA LEU A 56 -6.70 -1.03 0.19
C LEU A 56 -7.80 0.01 0.38
N HIS A 57 -8.40 0.55 -0.67
CA HIS A 57 -9.44 1.59 -0.57
C HIS A 57 -10.64 1.17 0.29
N GLY A 58 -11.02 -0.12 0.24
CA GLY A 58 -12.10 -0.68 1.07
C GLY A 58 -11.64 -1.29 2.39
N LYS A 59 -10.36 -1.13 2.77
CA LYS A 59 -9.77 -1.78 3.95
C LYS A 59 -9.04 -0.83 4.89
N ALA A 60 -8.22 0.07 4.34
CA ALA A 60 -7.58 1.12 5.10
C ALA A 60 -8.55 2.30 5.26
N ARG A 61 -8.46 2.98 6.40
CA ARG A 61 -9.17 4.25 6.63
C ARG A 61 -8.54 5.37 5.81
N LYS A 62 -7.21 5.44 5.82
CA LYS A 62 -6.40 6.42 5.11
C LYS A 62 -5.23 5.72 4.43
N LEU A 63 -4.86 6.17 3.24
CA LEU A 63 -3.69 5.66 2.51
C LEU A 63 -2.77 6.81 2.12
N ILE A 64 -1.50 6.65 2.45
CA ILE A 64 -0.42 7.61 2.20
C ILE A 64 0.62 6.94 1.32
N TYR A 65 1.07 7.62 0.28
CA TYR A 65 2.31 7.30 -0.41
C TYR A 65 3.46 8.08 0.23
N ARG A 66 4.56 7.40 0.55
CA ARG A 66 5.77 8.03 1.09
C ARG A 66 6.96 7.78 0.18
N SER A 67 7.65 8.86 -0.18
CA SER A 67 8.93 8.78 -0.89
C SER A 67 9.96 9.77 -0.33
N PRO A 68 11.26 9.51 -0.49
CA PRO A 68 12.31 10.47 -0.07
C PRO A 68 12.24 11.82 -0.78
N VAL A 69 11.58 11.90 -1.94
CA VAL A 69 11.52 13.11 -2.79
C VAL A 69 10.30 13.95 -2.46
N THR A 70 9.13 13.32 -2.32
CA THR A 70 7.85 14.00 -2.12
C THR A 70 7.46 14.11 -0.65
N GLY A 71 8.09 13.34 0.23
CA GLY A 71 7.53 13.08 1.56
C GLY A 71 6.20 12.33 1.45
N ASP A 72 5.28 12.67 2.35
CA ASP A 72 3.96 12.05 2.43
C ASP A 72 2.96 12.71 1.49
N VAL A 73 2.32 11.88 0.67
CA VAL A 73 1.24 12.27 -0.23
C VAL A 73 0.02 11.42 0.11
N VAL A 74 -1.04 12.06 0.58
CA VAL A 74 -2.32 11.37 0.84
C VAL A 74 -2.92 10.92 -0.50
N ILE A 75 -3.23 9.64 -0.63
CA ILE A 75 -3.93 9.06 -1.78
C ILE A 75 -5.45 9.14 -1.55
N PHE A 76 -5.89 8.70 -0.38
CA PHE A 76 -7.27 8.86 0.07
C PHE A 76 -7.32 8.99 1.60
N ASP A 77 -8.38 9.60 2.09
CA ASP A 77 -8.66 9.75 3.52
C ASP A 77 -10.18 9.64 3.73
N HIS A 78 -10.61 8.59 4.43
CA HIS A 78 -12.00 8.40 4.84
C HIS A 78 -12.23 8.79 6.30
N SER A 79 -11.30 9.53 6.91
CA SER A 79 -11.52 10.11 8.23
C SER A 79 -12.70 11.10 8.14
N PRO A 80 -13.67 11.02 9.06
CA PRO A 80 -14.82 11.92 9.07
C PRO A 80 -14.52 13.30 9.69
N GLU A 81 -13.28 13.51 10.16
CA GLU A 81 -12.78 14.75 10.75
C GLU A 81 -12.25 15.72 9.69
#